data_AF-A0AAN7C0I5-F1
#
_entry.id   AF-A0AAN7C0I5-F1
#
_cell.length_a   1.000
_cell.length_b   1.000
_cell.length_c   1.000
_cell.angle_alpha   90.00
_cell.angle_beta   90.00
_cell.angle_gamma   90.00
#
_symmetry.space_group_name_H-M   'P 1'
#
loop_
_entity.id
_entity.type
_entity.pdbx_description
1 polymer ?
#
loop_
_entity_poly.entity_id
_entity_poly.type
_entity_poly.pdbx_seq_one_letter_code
_entity_poly.pdbx_strand_id
1 'polypeptide(L)'
;MDAASGRVVMLGSAAHYPEKENPLAKLRAGFPADMEQLVRPPPDEPGNEHDRGFQRYGTAKLANVVFMQDLNKRLQRDPKLSSITVTCMDPGGLVSSRAHSEQRAGVRRLMAVVDAMMPLLRHFTTAVRTTEDAGRDLVALSVEPEFRGKRGYFVGRSAEIPAKDSLDSQAQKTLGVL
;
A
#
# COMPACT_ATOMS: atom_id res chain seq x y z
N MET A 1 3.25 -19.10 14.25
CA MET A 1 3.83 -18.74 12.94
C MET A 1 5.05 -19.63 12.74
N ASP A 2 5.23 -20.22 11.55
CA ASP A 2 6.39 -21.08 11.27
C ASP A 2 7.67 -20.23 11.24
N ALA A 3 8.64 -20.53 12.10
CA ALA A 3 9.91 -19.80 12.14
C ALA A 3 10.80 -20.08 10.92
N ALA A 4 10.59 -21.20 10.22
CA ALA A 4 11.41 -21.60 9.08
C ALA A 4 10.91 -21.04 7.73
N SER A 5 9.62 -20.69 7.62
CA SER A 5 9.05 -20.17 6.37
C SER A 5 7.92 -19.15 6.55
N GLY A 6 7.82 -18.54 7.75
CA GLY A 6 6.80 -17.57 8.09
C GLY A 6 6.78 -16.37 7.16
N ARG A 7 5.57 -15.90 6.83
CA ARG A 7 5.36 -14.75 5.95
C ARG A 7 4.41 -13.74 6.59
N VAL A 8 4.79 -12.48 6.53
CA VAL A 8 3.95 -11.33 6.84
C VAL A 8 3.71 -10.57 5.55
N VAL A 9 2.46 -10.37 5.17
CA VAL A 9 2.08 -9.65 3.95
C VAL A 9 1.31 -8.39 4.33
N MET A 10 1.94 -7.24 4.13
CA MET A 10 1.33 -5.93 4.32
C MET A 10 0.56 -5.51 3.06
N LEU A 11 -0.47 -4.69 3.21
CA LEU A 11 -1.19 -4.11 2.07
C LEU A 11 -0.68 -2.69 1.76
N GLY A 12 -0.07 -2.55 0.60
CA GLY A 12 0.35 -1.29 -0.01
C GLY A 12 -0.76 -0.64 -0.83
N SER A 13 -0.34 0.33 -1.65
CA SER A 13 -1.18 1.03 -2.64
C SER A 13 -0.30 1.99 -3.45
N ALA A 14 -0.61 2.23 -4.72
CA ALA A 14 0.04 3.27 -5.52
C ALA A 14 -0.04 4.67 -4.88
N ALA A 15 -0.98 4.90 -3.96
CA ALA A 15 -1.09 6.15 -3.19
C ALA A 15 0.10 6.42 -2.25
N HIS A 16 0.99 5.44 -2.01
CA HIS A 16 2.10 5.58 -1.07
C HIS A 16 3.29 6.37 -1.62
N TYR A 17 3.37 6.63 -2.93
CA TYR A 17 4.48 7.33 -3.58
C TYR A 17 4.34 8.86 -3.48
N PRO A 18 5.15 9.57 -2.68
CA PRO A 18 5.14 11.04 -2.64
C PRO A 18 5.68 11.68 -3.94
N GLU A 19 6.49 10.93 -4.68
CA GLU A 19 7.09 11.37 -5.94
C GLU A 19 6.16 11.26 -7.15
N LYS A 20 5.03 10.55 -7.02
CA LYS A 20 4.05 10.36 -8.10
C LYS A 20 2.85 11.27 -7.89
N GLU A 21 2.33 11.80 -9.00
CA GLU A 21 1.04 12.48 -8.96
C GLU A 21 -0.08 11.48 -8.72
N ASN A 22 -1.13 11.95 -8.04
CA ASN A 22 -2.31 11.15 -7.78
C ASN A 22 -3.52 11.74 -8.54
N PRO A 23 -4.15 11.00 -9.45
CA PRO A 23 -5.29 11.51 -10.21
C PRO A 23 -6.53 11.79 -9.33
N LEU A 24 -6.57 11.26 -8.11
CA LEU A 24 -7.72 11.39 -7.21
C LEU A 24 -7.56 12.50 -6.16
N ALA A 25 -6.34 13.00 -5.90
CA ALA A 25 -6.10 13.99 -4.86
C ALA A 25 -4.87 14.86 -5.17
N LYS A 26 -4.89 16.14 -4.76
CA LYS A 26 -3.77 17.06 -4.97
C LYS A 26 -2.66 16.86 -3.93
N LEU A 27 -3.04 16.56 -2.69
CA LEU A 27 -2.09 16.36 -1.60
C LEU A 27 -1.46 14.96 -1.69
N ARG A 28 -0.16 14.90 -1.45
CA ARG A 28 0.65 13.69 -1.59
C ARG A 28 0.90 13.02 -0.25
N ALA A 29 1.17 11.73 -0.27
CA ALA A 29 1.64 11.00 0.89
C ALA A 29 2.92 11.63 1.45
N GLY A 30 3.11 11.51 2.76
CA GLY A 30 4.29 12.03 3.43
C GLY A 30 4.09 12.07 4.94
N PHE A 31 5.17 11.88 5.68
CA PHE A 31 5.15 12.00 7.13
C PHE A 31 5.21 13.48 7.54
N PRO A 32 4.35 13.92 8.48
CA PRO A 32 4.47 15.26 9.04
C PRO A 32 5.77 15.37 9.84
N ALA A 33 6.28 16.60 9.98
CA ALA A 33 7.46 16.86 10.83
C ALA A 33 7.19 16.48 12.29
N ASP A 34 5.97 16.74 12.77
CA ASP A 34 5.48 16.28 14.07
C ASP A 34 4.61 15.03 13.88
N MET A 35 5.16 13.89 14.31
CA MET A 35 4.54 12.57 14.13
C MET A 35 3.28 12.37 14.96
N GLU A 36 3.06 13.16 16.03
CA GLU A 36 1.79 13.12 16.78
C GLU A 36 0.60 13.51 15.89
N GLN A 37 0.83 14.30 14.84
CA GLN A 37 -0.21 14.68 13.88
C GLN A 37 -0.75 13.50 13.06
N LEU A 38 -0.05 12.36 13.03
CA LEU A 38 -0.60 11.14 12.42
C LEU A 38 -1.75 10.57 13.25
N VAL A 39 -1.68 10.71 14.58
CA VAL A 39 -2.70 10.20 15.52
C VAL A 39 -3.74 11.28 15.82
N ARG A 40 -3.29 12.53 15.96
CA ARG A 40 -4.10 13.70 16.33
C ARG A 40 -3.90 14.82 15.31
N PRO A 41 -4.43 14.65 14.08
CA PRO A 41 -4.31 15.70 13.07
C PRO A 41 -5.10 16.95 13.49
N PRO A 42 -4.64 18.15 13.08
CA PRO A 42 -5.45 19.36 13.21
C PRO A 42 -6.73 19.24 12.36
N PRO A 43 -7.75 20.09 12.62
CA PRO A 43 -8.92 20.19 11.75
C PRO A 43 -8.51 20.48 10.31
N ASP A 44 -9.20 19.85 9.36
CA ASP A 44 -8.98 20.11 7.94
C ASP A 44 -9.56 21.48 7.56
N GLU A 45 -8.86 22.20 6.68
CA GLU A 45 -9.37 23.44 6.12
C GLU A 45 -10.63 23.18 5.29
N PRO A 46 -11.65 24.05 5.35
CA PRO A 46 -12.87 23.89 4.57
C PRO A 46 -12.58 23.71 3.07
N GLY A 47 -13.11 22.64 2.48
CA GLY A 47 -12.93 22.28 1.07
C GLY A 47 -11.72 21.40 0.77
N ASN A 48 -10.83 21.19 1.75
CA ASN A 48 -9.64 20.32 1.62
C ASN A 48 -9.83 18.94 2.27
N GLU A 49 -10.99 18.64 2.86
CA GLU A 49 -11.24 17.43 3.64
C GLU A 49 -11.00 16.16 2.83
N HIS A 50 -11.45 16.15 1.57
CA HIS A 50 -11.24 15.02 0.66
C HIS A 50 -9.75 14.75 0.41
N ASP A 51 -8.99 15.78 0.04
CA ASP A 51 -7.58 15.64 -0.32
C ASP A 51 -6.72 15.34 0.91
N ARG A 52 -7.08 15.88 2.09
CA ARG A 52 -6.47 15.55 3.37
C ARG A 52 -6.75 14.12 3.79
N GLY A 53 -7.99 13.64 3.65
CA GLY A 53 -8.32 12.24 3.86
C GLY A 53 -7.51 11.31 2.95
N PHE A 54 -7.38 11.66 1.68
CA PHE A 54 -6.57 10.89 0.72
C PHE A 54 -5.07 10.94 1.07
N GLN A 55 -4.54 12.09 1.48
CA GLN A 55 -3.16 12.21 1.96
C GLN A 55 -2.90 11.30 3.16
N ARG A 56 -3.77 11.32 4.18
CA ARG A 56 -3.65 10.46 5.36
C ARG A 56 -3.68 8.97 4.97
N TYR A 57 -4.55 8.59 4.04
CA TYR A 57 -4.58 7.26 3.46
C TYR A 57 -3.25 6.90 2.78
N GLY A 58 -2.73 7.76 1.90
CA GLY A 58 -1.45 7.57 1.23
C GLY A 58 -0.27 7.44 2.22
N THR A 59 -0.24 8.30 3.24
CA THR A 59 0.77 8.26 4.31
C THR A 59 0.67 6.97 5.14
N ALA A 60 -0.54 6.47 5.44
CA ALA A 60 -0.71 5.18 6.09
C ALA A 60 -0.20 4.02 5.23
N LYS A 61 -0.40 4.08 3.91
CA LYS A 61 0.17 3.10 2.97
C LYS A 61 1.68 3.20 2.87
N LEU A 62 2.26 4.41 2.95
CA LEU A 62 3.70 4.61 3.06
C LEU A 62 4.24 4.01 4.36
N ALA A 63 3.55 4.18 5.48
CA ALA A 63 3.92 3.57 6.77
C ALA A 63 3.98 2.04 6.69
N ASN A 64 3.05 1.38 5.98
CA ASN A 64 3.11 -0.07 5.76
C ASN A 64 4.37 -0.50 4.99
N VAL A 65 4.81 0.30 4.01
CA VAL A 65 6.03 0.02 3.24
C VAL A 65 7.28 0.26 4.09
N VAL A 66 7.32 1.34 4.88
CA VAL A 66 8.37 1.61 5.87
C VAL A 66 8.49 0.46 6.86
N PHE A 67 7.37 0.00 7.42
CA PHE A 67 7.30 -1.12 8.34
C PHE A 67 7.86 -2.41 7.71
N MET A 68 7.46 -2.71 6.47
CA MET A 68 7.99 -3.87 5.74
C MET A 68 9.51 -3.79 5.58
N GLN A 69 10.05 -2.62 5.24
CA GLN A 69 11.49 -2.43 5.09
C GLN A 69 12.24 -2.60 6.43
N ASP A 70 11.77 -1.93 7.49
CA ASP A 70 12.41 -1.99 8.81
C ASP A 70 12.36 -3.41 9.39
N LEU A 71 11.18 -4.06 9.35
CA LEU A 71 11.03 -5.40 9.89
C LEU A 71 11.87 -6.43 9.14
N ASN A 72 11.97 -6.33 7.81
CA ASN A 72 12.89 -7.18 7.04
C ASN A 72 14.35 -7.00 7.50
N LYS A 73 14.82 -5.75 7.68
CA LYS A 73 16.19 -5.48 8.16
C LYS A 73 16.44 -6.08 9.54
N ARG A 74 15.46 -6.04 10.44
CA ARG A 74 15.56 -6.63 11.79
C ARG A 74 15.58 -8.14 11.74
N LEU A 75 14.64 -8.76 11.04
CA LEU A 75 14.54 -10.22 10.90
C LEU A 75 15.81 -10.81 10.30
N GLN A 76 16.39 -10.17 9.29
CA GLN A 76 17.64 -10.63 8.67
C GLN A 76 18.85 -10.60 9.61
N ARG A 77 18.84 -9.76 10.65
CA ARG A 77 19.92 -9.69 11.65
C ARG A 77 19.79 -10.72 12.77
N ASP A 78 18.58 -11.24 13.01
CA ASP A 78 18.34 -12.29 14.00
C ASP A 78 18.45 -13.67 13.32
N PRO A 79 19.49 -14.48 13.64
CA PRO A 79 19.66 -15.79 13.03
C PRO A 79 18.45 -16.72 13.21
N LYS A 80 17.71 -16.59 14.32
CA LYS A 80 16.55 -17.44 14.64
C LYS A 80 15.30 -17.04 13.84
N LEU A 81 15.22 -15.78 13.40
CA LEU A 81 14.06 -15.22 12.71
C LEU A 81 14.35 -14.84 11.25
N SER A 82 15.59 -15.04 10.79
CA SER A 82 16.07 -14.67 9.45
C SER A 82 15.34 -15.35 8.30
N SER A 83 14.61 -16.44 8.56
CA SER A 83 13.77 -17.12 7.56
C SER A 83 12.36 -16.54 7.45
N ILE A 84 11.91 -15.72 8.40
CA ILE A 84 10.63 -15.02 8.31
C ILE A 84 10.78 -13.86 7.32
N THR A 85 9.88 -13.75 6.35
CA THR A 85 9.88 -12.67 5.36
C THR A 85 8.69 -11.74 5.47
N VAL A 86 8.91 -10.49 5.08
CA VAL A 86 7.87 -9.48 5.01
C VAL A 86 7.78 -8.95 3.58
N THR A 87 6.58 -8.94 3.03
CA THR A 87 6.28 -8.31 1.75
C THR A 87 5.22 -7.23 1.94
N CYS A 88 5.15 -6.29 1.02
CA CYS A 88 4.07 -5.31 0.97
C CYS A 88 3.49 -5.30 -0.45
N MET A 89 2.19 -5.56 -0.58
CA MET A 89 1.53 -5.77 -1.86
C MET A 89 0.51 -4.69 -2.16
N ASP A 90 0.66 -4.05 -3.30
CA ASP A 90 -0.34 -3.18 -3.92
C ASP A 90 -1.32 -4.01 -4.76
N PRO A 91 -2.61 -4.00 -4.41
CA PRO A 91 -3.62 -4.76 -5.14
C PRO A 91 -3.98 -4.15 -6.51
N GLY A 92 -3.49 -2.95 -6.82
CA GLY A 92 -3.81 -2.23 -8.05
C GLY A 92 -5.11 -1.42 -7.97
N GLY A 93 -5.60 -0.97 -9.12
CA GLY A 93 -6.80 -0.13 -9.22
C GLY A 93 -8.09 -0.93 -9.02
N LEU A 94 -8.55 -1.05 -7.77
CA LEU A 94 -9.78 -1.75 -7.40
C LEU A 94 -11.02 -0.85 -7.46
N VAL A 95 -11.53 -0.60 -8.67
CA VAL A 95 -12.58 0.40 -8.92
C VAL A 95 -13.93 0.08 -8.25
N SER A 96 -14.24 -1.19 -8.01
CA SER A 96 -15.43 -1.65 -7.27
C SER A 96 -15.24 -1.67 -5.74
N SER A 97 -14.07 -1.25 -5.23
CA SER A 97 -13.81 -1.26 -3.79
C SER A 97 -14.71 -0.30 -3.02
N ARG A 98 -15.22 -0.77 -1.88
CA ARG A 98 -15.93 0.08 -0.89
C ARG A 98 -15.07 1.25 -0.39
N ALA A 99 -13.75 1.19 -0.53
CA ALA A 99 -12.85 2.31 -0.20
C ALA A 99 -13.15 3.58 -1.01
N HIS A 100 -13.89 3.47 -2.12
CA HIS A 100 -14.30 4.61 -2.94
C HIS A 100 -15.66 5.20 -2.55
N SER A 101 -16.32 4.71 -1.50
CA SER A 101 -17.64 5.22 -1.05
C SER A 101 -17.63 6.71 -0.72
N GLU A 102 -16.56 7.20 -0.09
CA GLU A 102 -16.39 8.63 0.28
C GLU A 102 -15.73 9.48 -0.82
N GLN A 103 -15.50 8.93 -2.02
CA GLN A 103 -14.96 9.71 -3.14
C GLN A 103 -15.96 10.74 -3.64
N ARG A 104 -15.46 11.78 -4.31
CA ARG A 104 -16.30 12.79 -4.98
C ARG A 104 -17.30 12.11 -5.93
N ALA A 105 -18.52 12.65 -6.01
CA ALA A 105 -19.60 12.04 -6.79
C ALA A 105 -19.23 11.77 -8.26
N GLY A 106 -18.48 12.69 -8.90
CA GLY A 106 -17.99 12.50 -10.27
C GLY A 106 -17.02 11.33 -10.40
N VAL A 107 -16.10 11.17 -9.44
CA VAL A 107 -15.16 10.05 -9.39
C VAL A 107 -15.90 8.73 -9.19
N ARG A 108 -16.89 8.67 -8.27
CA ARG A 108 -17.69 7.45 -8.06
C ARG A 108 -18.42 7.01 -9.32
N ARG A 109 -19.02 7.96 -10.05
CA ARG A 109 -19.67 7.66 -11.34
C ARG A 109 -18.68 7.12 -12.35
N LEU A 110 -17.51 7.76 -12.48
CA LEU A 110 -16.45 7.28 -13.37
C LEU A 110 -16.01 5.84 -13.00
N MET A 111 -15.76 5.57 -11.72
CA MET A 111 -15.37 4.23 -11.27
C MET A 111 -16.44 3.19 -11.56
N ALA A 112 -17.73 3.53 -11.39
CA ALA A 112 -18.83 2.62 -11.74
C ALA A 112 -18.90 2.33 -13.25
N VAL A 113 -18.63 3.32 -14.10
CA VAL A 113 -18.53 3.09 -15.56
C VAL A 113 -17.34 2.18 -15.89
N VAL A 114 -16.17 2.45 -15.28
CA VAL A 114 -14.97 1.62 -15.49
C VAL A 114 -15.21 0.18 -15.04
N ASP A 115 -15.85 -0.02 -13.88
CA ASP A 115 -16.21 -1.35 -13.36
C ASP A 115 -17.15 -2.11 -14.31
N ALA A 116 -18.17 -1.44 -14.85
CA ALA A 116 -19.06 -2.02 -15.86
C ALA A 116 -18.33 -2.42 -17.16
N MET A 117 -17.26 -1.71 -17.51
CA MET A 117 -16.44 -1.97 -18.70
C MET A 117 -15.31 -3.00 -18.45
N MET A 118 -15.12 -3.49 -17.22
CA MET A 118 -14.06 -4.42 -16.85
C MET A 118 -13.97 -5.70 -17.70
N PRO A 119 -15.08 -6.34 -18.14
CA PRO A 119 -15.00 -7.53 -19.00
C PRO A 119 -14.21 -7.31 -20.28
N LEU A 120 -14.20 -6.08 -20.79
CA LEU A 120 -13.44 -5.66 -21.97
C LEU A 120 -12.07 -5.09 -21.59
N LEU A 121 -12.02 -4.18 -20.60
CA LEU A 121 -10.78 -3.46 -20.23
C LEU A 121 -9.66 -4.39 -19.76
N ARG A 122 -10.00 -5.52 -19.14
CA ARG A 122 -9.03 -6.53 -18.69
C ARG A 122 -8.15 -7.11 -19.81
N HIS A 123 -8.55 -6.95 -21.08
CA HIS A 123 -7.77 -7.41 -22.23
C HIS A 123 -6.76 -6.35 -22.73
N PHE A 124 -6.88 -5.10 -22.27
CA PHE A 124 -6.06 -3.98 -22.72
C PHE A 124 -5.16 -3.41 -21.63
N THR A 125 -5.53 -3.58 -20.36
CA THR A 125 -4.75 -3.08 -19.24
C THR A 125 -4.82 -4.02 -18.04
N THR A 126 -3.73 -4.06 -17.28
CA THR A 126 -3.63 -4.75 -15.98
C THR A 126 -3.66 -3.76 -14.81
N ALA A 127 -3.75 -2.45 -15.09
CA ALA A 127 -3.73 -1.40 -14.07
C ALA A 127 -5.04 -1.36 -13.25
N VAL A 128 -6.18 -1.65 -13.89
CA VAL A 128 -7.49 -1.78 -13.24
C VAL A 128 -7.79 -3.26 -13.07
N ARG A 129 -8.20 -3.66 -11.87
CA ARG A 129 -8.33 -5.08 -11.50
C ARG A 129 -9.58 -5.32 -10.69
N THR A 130 -10.07 -6.56 -10.76
CA THR A 130 -11.16 -6.98 -9.89
C THR A 130 -10.63 -7.27 -8.48
N THR A 131 -11.50 -7.16 -7.48
CA THR A 131 -11.17 -7.56 -6.10
C THR A 131 -10.81 -9.04 -6.03
N GLU A 132 -11.41 -9.87 -6.89
CA GLU A 132 -11.09 -11.30 -6.97
C GLU A 132 -9.65 -11.53 -7.44
N ASP A 133 -9.21 -10.84 -8.50
CA ASP A 133 -7.84 -10.96 -9.02
C ASP A 133 -6.81 -10.55 -7.96
N ALA A 134 -7.05 -9.42 -7.29
CA ALA A 134 -6.18 -8.96 -6.21
C ALA A 134 -6.18 -9.92 -5.00
N GLY A 135 -7.33 -10.52 -4.68
CA GLY A 135 -7.44 -11.55 -3.65
C GLY A 135 -6.62 -12.79 -3.98
N ARG A 136 -6.66 -13.26 -5.23
CA ARG A 136 -5.85 -14.38 -5.71
C ARG A 136 -4.35 -14.08 -5.60
N ASP A 137 -3.94 -12.86 -5.93
CA ASP A 137 -2.54 -12.45 -5.78
C ASP A 137 -2.11 -12.36 -4.31
N LEU A 138 -2.96 -11.81 -3.45
CA LEU A 138 -2.68 -11.75 -2.01
C LEU A 138 -2.51 -13.17 -1.42
N VAL A 139 -3.38 -14.10 -1.79
CA VAL A 139 -3.27 -15.52 -1.40
C VAL A 139 -1.98 -16.11 -1.95
N ALA A 140 -1.62 -15.82 -3.20
CA ALA A 140 -0.38 -16.30 -3.80
C ALA A 140 0.86 -15.83 -3.02
N LEU A 141 0.97 -14.55 -2.73
CA LEU A 141 2.10 -14.01 -1.96
C LEU A 141 2.19 -14.61 -0.55
N SER A 142 1.03 -14.84 0.08
CA SER A 142 0.95 -15.39 1.44
C SER A 142 1.23 -16.90 1.49
N VAL A 143 0.77 -17.59 0.45
CA VAL A 143 0.59 -19.02 0.18
C VAL A 143 1.66 -19.79 -0.57
N GLU A 144 1.94 -19.31 -1.77
CA GLU A 144 2.51 -20.12 -2.84
C GLU A 144 4.02 -20.32 -2.65
N PRO A 145 4.57 -21.47 -3.09
CA PRO A 145 6.00 -21.77 -2.97
C PRO A 145 6.90 -20.75 -3.70
N GLU A 146 6.44 -20.16 -4.80
CA GLU A 146 7.16 -19.16 -5.59
C GLU A 146 7.58 -17.93 -4.76
N PHE A 147 6.76 -17.55 -3.78
CA PHE A 147 7.01 -16.38 -2.92
C PHE A 147 7.76 -16.72 -1.63
N ARG A 148 8.19 -17.98 -1.44
CA ARG A 148 9.02 -18.35 -0.28
C ARG A 148 10.35 -17.60 -0.30
N GLY A 149 10.74 -17.06 0.85
CA GLY A 149 11.98 -16.31 0.99
C GLY A 149 11.99 -14.95 0.30
N LYS A 150 10.90 -14.55 -0.38
CA LYS A 150 10.80 -13.24 -1.04
C LYS A 150 10.49 -12.16 -0.01
N ARG A 151 11.12 -11.00 -0.21
CA ARG A 151 10.98 -9.78 0.59
C ARG A 151 10.76 -8.60 -0.36
N GLY A 152 10.20 -7.52 0.14
CA GLY A 152 10.09 -6.27 -0.62
C GLY A 152 8.66 -5.93 -1.06
N TYR A 153 8.57 -5.00 -2.01
CA TYR A 153 7.31 -4.44 -2.48
C TYR A 153 6.86 -5.10 -3.78
N PHE A 154 5.56 -5.33 -3.92
CA PHE A 154 4.95 -5.98 -5.07
C PHE A 154 3.73 -5.20 -5.55
N VAL A 155 3.52 -5.14 -6.86
CA VAL A 155 2.25 -4.75 -7.48
C VAL A 155 1.61 -6.00 -8.07
N GLY A 156 0.51 -6.46 -7.47
CA GLY A 156 0.02 -7.81 -7.73
C GLY A 156 1.08 -8.84 -7.32
N ARG A 157 1.57 -9.58 -8.31
CA ARG A 157 2.64 -10.58 -8.18
C ARG A 157 4.03 -10.07 -8.61
N SER A 158 4.10 -8.89 -9.22
CA SER A 158 5.35 -8.36 -9.78
C SER A 158 6.13 -7.60 -8.72
N ALA A 159 7.42 -7.92 -8.56
CA ALA A 159 8.30 -7.17 -7.67
C ALA A 159 8.57 -5.78 -8.24
N GLU A 160 8.46 -4.75 -7.41
CA GLU A 160 8.55 -3.35 -7.84
C GLU A 160 9.34 -2.51 -6.83
N ILE A 161 9.81 -1.34 -7.27
CA ILE A 161 10.55 -0.40 -6.42
C ILE A 161 9.56 0.43 -5.59
N PRO A 162 9.58 0.36 -4.25
CA PRO A 162 8.72 1.18 -3.40
C PRO A 162 9.15 2.65 -3.40
N ALA A 163 8.32 3.53 -2.83
CA ALA A 163 8.65 4.94 -2.66
C ALA A 163 10.01 5.15 -1.99
N LYS A 164 10.79 6.12 -2.48
CA LYS A 164 12.13 6.42 -1.95
C LYS A 164 12.09 6.72 -0.45
N ASP A 165 11.08 7.46 -0.01
CA ASP A 165 10.86 7.87 1.38
C ASP A 165 10.64 6.67 2.32
N SER A 166 10.32 5.48 1.79
CA SER A 166 10.21 4.26 2.61
C SER A 166 11.54 3.80 3.20
N LEU A 167 12.67 4.30 2.66
CA LEU A 167 14.03 4.02 3.11
C LEU A 167 14.54 5.05 4.13
N ASP A 168 13.75 6.08 4.44
CA ASP A 168 14.14 7.10 5.41
C ASP A 168 14.37 6.50 6.80
N SER A 169 15.57 6.71 7.34
CA SER A 169 15.99 6.07 8.59
C SER A 169 15.32 6.68 9.81
N GLN A 170 14.88 7.94 9.74
CA GLN A 170 14.17 8.59 10.83
C GLN A 170 12.73 8.06 10.90
N ALA A 171 12.03 7.98 9.77
CA ALA A 171 10.71 7.37 9.67
C ALA A 171 10.73 5.90 10.12
N GLN A 172 11.73 5.10 9.71
CA GLN A 172 11.88 3.71 10.16
C GLN A 172 12.08 3.59 11.67
N LYS A 173 12.84 4.49 12.29
CA LYS A 173 13.03 4.50 13.75
C LYS A 173 11.76 4.91 14.50
N THR A 174 11.07 5.94 14.01
CA THR A 174 9.89 6.48 14.71
C THR A 174 8.66 5.60 14.55
N LEU A 175 8.48 4.96 13.39
CA LEU A 175 7.36 4.04 13.12
C LEU A 175 7.67 2.59 13.44
N GLY A 176 8.95 2.27 13.66
CA GLY A 176 9.40 0.93 13.98
C GLY A 176 8.78 0.45 15.29
N VAL A 177 8.42 -0.82 15.33
CA VAL A 177 7.99 -1.47 16.58
C VAL A 177 9.22 -1.61 17.47
N LEU A 178 9.06 -1.23 18.75
CA LEU A 178 10.07 -1.27 19.82
C LEU A 178 10.85 -2.58 19.81
#